data_AF-A0A4Z1CQ97-F1
#
_entry.id   AF-A0A4Z1CQ97-F1
#
_cell.length_a   1.000
_cell.length_b   1.000
_cell.length_c   1.000
_cell.angle_alpha   90.00
_cell.angle_beta   90.00
_cell.angle_gamma   90.00
#
_symmetry.space_group_name_H-M   'P 1'
#
loop_
_entity.id
_entity.type
_entity.pdbx_description
1 polymer ?
#
loop_
_entity_poly.entity_id
_entity_poly.type
_entity_poly.pdbx_seq_one_letter_code
_entity_poly.pdbx_strand_id
1 'polypeptide(L)'
;MGGGLMSISDWAGCLEGWADKLDELKAFLAPSFGRSEQRASAAAFIDGLLSGAERKTGWMLSEEAGFSQPYRIQSLLGRSRWSADGFGQRVRGYAMDALADPDGVLVVDETGFLKKGTHSVGV
;
A
#
# COMPACT_ATOMS: atom_id res chain seq x y z
N MET A 1 4.60 -15.42 31.92
CA MET A 1 3.28 -15.54 31.26
C MET A 1 3.18 -14.43 30.23
N GLY A 2 2.76 -14.78 29.02
CA GLY A 2 3.06 -14.04 27.78
C GLY A 2 2.37 -12.69 27.67
N GLY A 3 3.16 -11.66 27.38
CA GLY A 3 2.67 -10.40 26.83
C GLY A 3 2.17 -10.67 25.43
N GLY A 4 0.85 -10.81 25.28
CA GLY A 4 0.19 -10.87 23.97
C GLY A 4 0.47 -9.58 23.22
N LEU A 5 1.06 -9.70 22.03
CA LEU A 5 1.21 -8.60 21.10
C LEU A 5 -0.22 -8.15 20.71
N MET A 6 -0.62 -6.94 21.13
CA MET A 6 -1.90 -6.33 20.73
C MET A 6 -2.00 -6.36 19.20
N SER A 7 -3.11 -6.85 18.66
CA SER A 7 -3.36 -6.81 17.22
C SER A 7 -3.62 -5.36 16.80
N ILE A 8 -3.23 -4.98 15.58
CA ILE A 8 -3.61 -3.70 14.95
C ILE A 8 -5.13 -3.49 15.04
N SER A 9 -5.88 -4.58 14.99
CA SER A 9 -7.33 -4.65 15.16
C SER A 9 -7.84 -4.16 16.51
N ASP A 10 -7.08 -4.40 17.59
CA ASP A 10 -7.45 -4.03 18.96
C ASP A 10 -7.25 -2.53 19.21
N TRP A 11 -6.33 -1.90 18.45
CA TRP A 11 -6.04 -0.47 18.53
C TRP A 11 -6.94 0.39 17.63
N ALA A 12 -7.36 -0.15 16.48
CA ALA A 12 -8.13 0.59 15.47
C ALA A 12 -9.64 0.67 15.73
N GLY A 13 -10.18 -0.09 16.69
CA GLY A 13 -11.58 -0.02 17.11
C GLY A 13 -12.63 -0.35 16.02
N CYS A 14 -12.23 -0.89 14.86
CA CYS A 14 -13.15 -1.21 13.78
C CYS A 14 -12.66 -2.43 12.98
N LEU A 15 -13.08 -3.62 13.39
CA LEU A 15 -12.88 -4.86 12.63
C LEU A 15 -14.06 -5.20 11.71
N GLU A 16 -15.22 -4.60 11.91
CA GLU A 16 -16.38 -4.81 11.04
C GLU A 16 -16.20 -3.94 9.77
N GLY A 17 -16.01 -4.59 8.62
CA GLY A 17 -15.97 -3.92 7.31
C GLY A 17 -14.59 -3.44 6.84
N TRP A 18 -13.48 -3.81 7.48
CA TRP A 18 -12.13 -3.43 7.02
C TRP A 18 -11.86 -3.87 5.57
N ALA A 19 -12.21 -5.12 5.23
CA ALA A 19 -12.03 -5.65 3.88
C ALA A 19 -12.82 -4.82 2.85
N ASP A 20 -14.07 -4.49 3.15
CA ASP A 20 -14.93 -3.67 2.29
C ASP A 20 -14.35 -2.26 2.12
N LYS A 21 -13.85 -1.65 3.19
CA LYS A 21 -13.18 -0.34 3.12
C LYS A 21 -11.88 -0.37 2.33
N LEU A 22 -11.12 -1.45 2.43
CA LEU A 22 -9.93 -1.63 1.61
C LEU A 22 -10.29 -1.81 0.14
N ASP A 23 -11.38 -2.52 -0.17
CA ASP A 23 -11.89 -2.66 -1.54
C ASP A 23 -12.42 -1.33 -2.10
N GLU A 24 -13.14 -0.54 -1.31
CA GLU A 24 -13.55 0.83 -1.65
C GLU A 24 -12.33 1.71 -1.96
N LEU A 25 -11.28 1.66 -1.12
CA LEU A 25 -10.03 2.40 -1.34
C LEU A 25 -9.34 1.95 -2.64
N LYS A 26 -9.23 0.64 -2.87
CA LYS A 26 -8.63 0.10 -4.11
C LYS A 26 -9.42 0.55 -5.34
N ALA A 27 -10.76 0.56 -5.28
CA ALA A 27 -11.62 1.07 -6.35
C ALA A 27 -11.42 2.58 -6.57
N PHE A 28 -11.29 3.36 -5.50
CA PHE A 28 -11.02 4.79 -5.57
C PHE A 28 -9.65 5.09 -6.22
N LEU A 29 -8.63 4.28 -5.95
CA LEU A 29 -7.27 4.41 -6.50
C LEU A 29 -7.13 3.86 -7.92
N ALA A 30 -8.00 2.94 -8.33
CA ALA A 30 -7.95 2.24 -9.61
C ALA A 30 -7.80 3.14 -10.85
N PRO A 31 -8.43 4.33 -10.96
CA PRO A 31 -8.26 5.23 -12.11
C PRO A 31 -6.83 5.74 -12.33
N SER A 32 -5.95 5.64 -11.34
CA SER A 32 -4.52 5.99 -11.48
C SER A 32 -3.75 5.01 -12.37
N PHE A 33 -4.34 3.83 -12.66
CA PHE A 33 -3.75 2.80 -13.49
C PHE A 33 -4.57 2.63 -14.77
N GLY A 34 -3.91 2.65 -15.93
CA GLY A 34 -4.60 2.69 -17.23
C GLY A 34 -5.26 1.37 -17.61
N ARG A 35 -4.55 0.25 -17.49
CA ARG A 35 -5.01 -1.07 -17.95
C ARG A 35 -5.69 -1.85 -16.81
N SER A 36 -6.68 -2.68 -17.14
CA SER A 36 -7.36 -3.54 -16.15
C SER A 36 -6.41 -4.50 -15.44
N GLU A 37 -5.45 -5.08 -16.16
CA GLU A 37 -4.44 -5.96 -15.57
C GLU A 37 -3.50 -5.20 -14.63
N GLN A 38 -3.21 -3.94 -14.95
CA GLN A 38 -2.41 -3.06 -14.10
C GLN A 38 -3.16 -2.68 -12.82
N ARG A 39 -4.47 -2.40 -12.92
CA ARG A 39 -5.35 -2.18 -11.77
C ARG A 39 -5.39 -3.39 -10.84
N ALA A 40 -5.58 -4.60 -11.40
CA ALA A 40 -5.57 -5.84 -10.63
C ALA A 40 -4.22 -6.09 -9.95
N SER A 41 -3.11 -5.83 -10.65
CA SER A 41 -1.76 -5.95 -10.09
C SER A 41 -1.52 -4.94 -8.96
N ALA A 42 -2.03 -3.72 -9.09
CA ALA A 42 -1.94 -2.70 -8.05
C ALA A 42 -2.77 -3.05 -6.81
N ALA A 43 -3.99 -3.56 -7.00
CA ALA A 43 -4.82 -4.06 -5.91
C ALA A 43 -4.12 -5.17 -5.12
N ALA A 44 -3.61 -6.20 -5.82
CA ALA A 44 -2.84 -7.28 -5.21
C ALA A 44 -1.56 -6.78 -4.52
N PHE A 45 -0.90 -5.78 -5.07
CA PHE A 45 0.27 -5.16 -4.44
C PHE A 45 -0.09 -4.47 -3.12
N ILE A 46 -1.21 -3.74 -3.08
CA ILE A 46 -1.71 -3.07 -1.86
C ILE A 46 -2.06 -4.12 -0.80
N ASP A 47 -2.78 -5.18 -1.18
CA ASP A 47 -3.12 -6.28 -0.27
C ASP A 47 -1.83 -6.91 0.31
N GLY A 48 -0.85 -7.16 -0.54
CA GLY A 48 0.47 -7.66 -0.13
C GLY A 48 1.22 -6.70 0.81
N LEU A 49 1.15 -5.38 0.59
CA LEU A 49 1.75 -4.38 1.48
C LEU A 49 1.09 -4.31 2.85
N LEU A 50 -0.20 -4.58 2.95
CA LEU A 50 -0.95 -4.56 4.21
C LEU A 50 -1.02 -5.94 4.89
N SER A 51 -0.54 -6.99 4.21
CA SER A 51 -0.43 -8.33 4.76
C SER A 51 0.63 -8.44 5.86
N GLY A 52 0.56 -9.56 6.60
CA GLY A 52 1.57 -9.96 7.59
C GLY A 52 2.88 -10.50 6.99
N ALA A 53 3.10 -10.39 5.69
CA ALA A 53 4.31 -10.88 5.05
C ALA A 53 5.57 -10.20 5.61
N GLU A 54 6.50 -11.01 6.12
CA GLU A 54 7.76 -10.55 6.75
C GLU A 54 8.65 -9.78 5.76
N ARG A 55 8.66 -10.20 4.49
CA ARG A 55 9.45 -9.57 3.44
C ARG A 55 8.58 -9.25 2.22
N LYS A 56 8.50 -7.97 1.88
CA LYS A 56 7.64 -7.43 0.82
C LYS A 56 8.38 -7.26 -0.51
N THR A 57 9.07 -8.32 -0.96
CA THR A 57 9.74 -8.30 -2.27
C THR A 57 8.73 -8.56 -3.38
N GLY A 58 9.00 -8.10 -4.61
CA GLY A 58 8.10 -8.34 -5.74
C GLY A 58 7.83 -9.82 -6.02
N TRP A 59 8.74 -10.72 -5.62
CA TRP A 59 8.53 -12.17 -5.69
C TRP A 59 7.52 -12.65 -4.64
N MET A 60 7.78 -12.38 -3.36
CA MET A 60 6.91 -12.82 -2.26
C MET A 60 5.51 -12.24 -2.37
N LEU A 61 5.39 -10.96 -2.75
CA LEU A 61 4.08 -10.35 -2.97
C LEU A 61 3.33 -10.96 -4.16
N SER A 62 4.04 -11.50 -5.15
CA SER A 62 3.40 -12.18 -6.28
C SER A 62 2.92 -13.57 -5.89
N GLU A 63 3.70 -14.31 -5.10
CA GLU A 63 3.30 -15.62 -4.57
C GLU A 63 2.09 -15.50 -3.65
N GLU A 64 2.11 -14.52 -2.73
CA GLU A 64 0.98 -14.24 -1.84
C GLU A 64 -0.29 -13.89 -2.63
N ALA A 65 -0.15 -13.14 -3.73
CA ALA A 65 -1.25 -12.81 -4.63
C ALA A 65 -1.69 -13.97 -5.54
N GLY A 66 -1.07 -15.16 -5.43
CA GLY A 66 -1.39 -16.33 -6.25
C GLY A 66 -0.92 -16.22 -7.71
N PHE A 67 -0.01 -15.30 -8.04
CA PHE A 67 0.56 -15.20 -9.37
C PHE A 67 1.66 -16.23 -9.58
N SER A 68 1.63 -16.89 -10.74
CA SER A 68 2.63 -17.90 -11.10
C SER A 68 4.04 -17.35 -11.32
N GLN A 69 4.18 -16.03 -11.51
CA GLN A 69 5.45 -15.38 -11.82
C GLN A 69 5.48 -13.94 -11.27
N PRO A 70 6.66 -13.41 -10.89
CA PRO A 70 6.81 -12.10 -10.26
C PRO A 70 6.58 -10.90 -11.21
N TYR A 71 6.52 -11.16 -12.52
CA TYR A 71 6.59 -10.12 -13.54
C TYR A 71 5.45 -9.11 -13.47
N ARG A 72 4.27 -9.49 -12.97
CA ARG A 72 3.13 -8.56 -12.84
C ARG A 72 3.44 -7.44 -11.85
N ILE A 73 3.91 -7.79 -10.65
CA ILE A 73 4.27 -6.83 -9.61
C ILE A 73 5.54 -6.06 -9.99
N GLN A 74 6.54 -6.73 -10.56
CA GLN A 74 7.76 -6.05 -11.02
C GLN A 74 7.48 -5.07 -12.16
N SER A 75 6.59 -5.45 -13.10
CA SER A 75 6.17 -4.56 -14.19
C SER A 75 5.40 -3.38 -13.65
N LEU A 76 4.50 -3.56 -12.68
CA LEU A 76 3.78 -2.46 -12.04
C LEU A 76 4.75 -1.39 -11.53
N LEU A 77 5.80 -1.80 -10.81
CA LEU A 77 6.74 -0.89 -10.18
C LEU A 77 7.80 -0.30 -11.13
N GLY A 78 8.25 -1.06 -12.13
CA GLY A 78 9.42 -0.68 -12.92
C GLY A 78 9.19 -0.39 -14.40
N ARG A 79 8.08 -0.86 -14.99
CA ARG A 79 7.90 -0.83 -16.46
C ARG A 79 6.55 -0.30 -16.93
N SER A 80 5.55 -0.31 -16.05
CA SER A 80 4.19 0.10 -16.39
C SER A 80 4.08 1.62 -16.39
N ARG A 81 3.31 2.17 -17.33
CA ARG A 81 3.03 3.60 -17.38
C ARG A 81 1.89 3.93 -16.41
N TRP A 82 2.21 4.64 -15.34
CA TRP A 82 1.29 5.32 -14.42
C TRP A 82 2.03 6.48 -13.78
N SER A 83 1.30 7.48 -13.27
CA SER A 83 1.90 8.67 -12.66
C SER A 83 2.00 8.47 -11.15
N ALA A 84 3.23 8.41 -10.63
CA ALA A 84 3.47 8.38 -9.19
C ALA A 84 2.95 9.67 -8.52
N ASP A 85 3.21 10.83 -9.13
CA ASP A 85 2.71 12.12 -8.65
C ASP A 85 1.18 12.16 -8.64
N GLY A 86 0.54 11.72 -9.74
CA GLY A 86 -0.91 11.67 -9.84
C GLY A 86 -1.55 10.70 -8.84
N PHE A 87 -0.92 9.54 -8.62
CA PHE A 87 -1.33 8.61 -7.58
C PHE A 87 -1.18 9.23 -6.18
N GLY A 88 -0.05 9.88 -5.90
CA GLY A 88 0.21 10.57 -4.64
C GLY A 88 -0.81 11.67 -4.34
N GLN A 89 -1.17 12.49 -5.34
CA GLN A 89 -2.20 13.51 -5.19
C GLN A 89 -3.58 12.91 -4.89
N ARG A 90 -3.91 11.78 -5.53
CA ARG A 90 -5.17 11.07 -5.25
C ARG A 90 -5.20 10.52 -3.82
N VAL A 91 -4.12 9.89 -3.36
CA VAL A 91 -3.99 9.40 -1.97
C VAL A 91 -4.08 10.57 -0.98
N ARG A 92 -3.41 11.68 -1.27
CA ARG A 92 -3.48 12.90 -0.46
C ARG A 92 -4.92 13.42 -0.40
N GLY A 93 -5.63 13.47 -1.52
CA GLY A 93 -7.05 13.85 -1.56
C GLY A 93 -7.90 12.97 -0.65
N TYR A 94 -7.78 11.64 -0.76
CA TYR A 94 -8.48 10.69 0.10
C TYR A 94 -8.22 10.93 1.59
N ALA A 95 -6.95 11.14 1.97
CA ALA A 95 -6.58 11.41 3.36
C ALA A 95 -7.13 12.75 3.86
N MET A 96 -7.11 13.80 3.02
CA MET A 96 -7.67 15.10 3.37
C MET A 96 -9.20 15.04 3.51
N ASP A 97 -9.90 14.33 2.63
CA ASP A 97 -11.36 14.18 2.75
C ASP A 97 -11.77 13.52 4.07
N ALA A 98 -10.92 12.63 4.62
CA ALA A 98 -11.18 11.94 5.88
C ALA A 98 -10.66 12.67 7.12
N LEU A 99 -9.57 13.43 7.02
CA LEU A 99 -8.81 13.94 8.17
C LEU A 99 -8.69 15.47 8.21
N ALA A 100 -9.04 16.19 7.14
CA ALA A 100 -8.92 17.64 7.12
C ALA A 100 -9.94 18.27 8.07
N ASP A 101 -9.44 19.18 8.91
CA ASP A 101 -10.23 19.96 9.85
C ASP A 101 -9.71 21.40 9.81
N PRO A 102 -10.56 22.43 9.69
CA PRO A 102 -10.14 23.83 9.75
C PRO A 102 -9.33 24.19 11.00
N ASP A 103 -9.58 23.52 12.12
CA ASP A 103 -8.89 23.70 13.41
C ASP A 103 -7.80 22.62 13.63
N GLY A 104 -7.56 21.77 12.63
CA GLY A 104 -6.57 20.69 12.67
C GLY A 104 -5.12 21.20 12.62
N VAL A 105 -4.21 20.46 13.25
CA VAL A 105 -2.78 20.75 13.25
C VAL A 105 -2.04 19.78 12.33
N LEU A 106 -1.35 20.30 11.32
CA LEU A 106 -0.46 19.50 10.48
C LEU A 106 0.90 19.35 11.17
N VAL A 107 1.21 18.12 11.58
CA VAL A 107 2.54 17.75 12.07
C VAL A 107 3.36 17.17 10.92
N VAL A 108 4.51 17.78 10.64
CA VAL A 108 5.47 17.30 9.64
C VAL A 108 6.73 16.85 10.36
N ASP A 109 7.16 15.63 10.11
CA ASP A 109 8.40 15.06 10.62
C ASP A 109 9.24 14.50 9.46
N GLU A 110 10.56 14.63 9.55
CA GLU A 110 11.48 14.10 8.53
C GLU A 110 11.80 12.65 8.86
N THR A 111 11.06 11.70 8.28
CA THR A 111 11.38 10.28 8.42
C THR A 111 12.43 9.85 7.39
N GLY A 112 13.68 10.29 7.60
CA GLY A 112 14.81 9.87 6.79
C GLY A 112 15.29 8.46 7.15
N PHE A 113 14.81 7.43 6.47
CA PHE A 113 15.50 6.14 6.50
C PHE A 113 16.77 6.22 5.64
N LEU A 114 17.92 6.37 6.29
CA LEU A 114 19.21 6.29 5.61
C LEU A 114 19.36 4.88 5.01
N LYS A 115 19.11 4.74 3.72
CA LYS A 115 19.30 3.50 2.98
C LYS A 115 20.79 3.17 2.91
N LYS A 116 21.30 2.38 3.86
CA LYS A 116 22.66 1.82 3.87
C LYS A 116 22.61 0.30 3.68
N GLY A 117 22.41 -0.14 2.44
CA GLY A 117 22.51 -1.56 2.11
C GLY A 117 23.23 -1.75 0.78
N THR A 118 24.01 -2.81 0.65
CA THR A 118 24.59 -3.28 -0.62
C THR A 118 23.76 -4.41 -1.23
N HIS A 119 22.58 -4.72 -0.65
CA HIS A 119 21.88 -5.99 -0.84
C HIS A 119 20.44 -5.88 -1.36
N SER A 120 19.91 -4.67 -1.62
CA SER A 120 18.61 -4.52 -2.28
C SER A 120 18.77 -3.76 -3.59
N VAL A 121 17.89 -3.99 -4.56
CA VAL A 121 17.84 -3.16 -5.78
C VAL A 121 16.92 -1.98 -5.49
N GLY A 122 17.52 -0.81 -5.26
CA GLY A 122 16.88 0.43 -4.81
C GLY A 122 17.62 1.18 -3.70
N VAL A 123 18.91 0.87 -3.51
CA VAL A 123 19.93 1.56 -2.70
C VAL A 123 20.85 2.36 -3.60
#